data_AF-A0A0Q7VCT6-F1
#
_entry.id   AF-A0A0Q7VCT6-F1
#
_cell.length_a   1.000
_cell.length_b   1.000
_cell.length_c   1.000
_cell.angle_alpha   90.00
_cell.angle_beta   90.00
_cell.angle_gamma   90.00
#
_symmetry.space_group_name_H-M   'P 1'
#
loop_
_entity.id
_entity.type
_entity.pdbx_description
1 polymer ?
#
loop_
_entity_poly.entity_id
_entity_poly.type
_entity_poly.pdbx_seq_one_letter_code
_entity_poly.pdbx_strand_id
1 'polypeptide(L)'
;MTQAQDIPTRCLAFQLQLMDALEAAWKSIEATTDPVAIRQARDKAKAVGELAAMARKVALVLPTPRGKPQIAETAAAGLHAAQGLANVREMLMASRAAAAPADAPVDAPVAAQVEHARRALDKLKGGRRGRL
;
A
#
# COMPACT_ATOMS: atom_id res chain seq x y z
N MET A 1 5.13 -26.25 -0.49
CA MET A 1 3.68 -26.17 -0.76
C MET A 1 3.32 -24.69 -0.88
N THR A 2 3.08 -24.21 -2.09
CA THR A 2 2.86 -22.77 -2.31
C THR A 2 1.49 -22.38 -1.79
N GLN A 3 1.49 -21.51 -0.78
CA GLN A 3 0.32 -20.90 -0.15
C GLN A 3 -0.65 -20.41 -1.23
N ALA A 4 -1.93 -20.78 -1.09
CA ALA A 4 -3.00 -20.24 -1.93
C ALA A 4 -3.04 -18.72 -1.71
N GLN A 5 -2.44 -17.96 -2.62
CA GLN A 5 -2.50 -16.51 -2.61
C GLN A 5 -3.95 -16.09 -2.82
N ASP A 6 -4.44 -15.21 -1.95
CA ASP A 6 -5.77 -14.64 -2.04
C ASP A 6 -5.94 -13.88 -3.37
N ILE A 7 -7.20 -13.79 -3.82
CA ILE A 7 -7.57 -13.19 -5.10
C ILE A 7 -7.08 -11.73 -5.21
N PRO A 8 -7.22 -10.87 -4.18
CA PRO A 8 -6.68 -9.51 -4.21
C PRO A 8 -5.17 -9.45 -4.46
N THR A 9 -4.37 -10.26 -3.76
CA THR A 9 -2.91 -10.32 -3.97
C THR A 9 -2.55 -10.77 -5.38
N ARG A 10 -3.27 -11.75 -5.95
CA ARG A 10 -3.05 -12.19 -7.33
C ARG A 10 -3.39 -11.12 -8.36
N CYS A 11 -4.48 -10.38 -8.17
CA CYS A 11 -4.85 -9.26 -9.03
C CYS A 11 -3.80 -8.15 -9.00
N LEU A 12 -3.28 -7.81 -7.82
CA LEU A 12 -2.24 -6.81 -7.67
C LEU A 12 -0.93 -7.24 -8.37
N ALA A 13 -0.50 -8.49 -8.15
CA ALA A 13 0.70 -9.03 -8.80
C ALA A 13 0.58 -9.01 -10.34
N PHE A 14 -0.60 -9.33 -10.86
CA PHE A 14 -0.88 -9.25 -12.29
C PHE A 14 -0.83 -7.81 -12.83
N GLN A 15 -1.37 -6.83 -12.09
CA GLN A 15 -1.30 -5.42 -12.47
C GLN A 15 0.16 -4.93 -12.54
N LEU A 16 0.99 -5.28 -11.55
CA LEU A 16 2.41 -4.94 -11.55
C LEU A 16 3.12 -5.51 -12.78
N GLN A 17 2.88 -6.78 -13.10
CA GLN A 17 3.47 -7.41 -14.29
C GLN A 17 3.08 -6.71 -15.60
N LEU A 18 1.84 -6.25 -15.73
CA LEU A 18 1.40 -5.50 -16.91
C LEU A 18 2.11 -4.13 -17.00
N MET A 19 2.29 -3.45 -15.87
CA MET A 19 3.02 -2.18 -15.80
C MET A 19 4.49 -2.36 -16.18
N ASP A 20 5.16 -3.37 -15.61
CA ASP A 20 6.55 -3.70 -15.92
C ASP A 20 6.74 -4.01 -17.41
N ALA A 21 5.78 -4.71 -18.01
CA ALA A 21 5.82 -5.05 -19.44
C ALA A 21 5.70 -3.80 -20.34
N LEU A 22 4.88 -2.82 -19.95
CA LEU A 22 4.76 -1.55 -20.68
C LEU A 22 6.02 -0.71 -20.52
N GLU A 23 6.60 -0.65 -19.32
CA GLU A 23 7.86 0.04 -19.08
C GLU A 23 9.01 -0.58 -19.90
N ALA A 24 9.07 -1.91 -19.95
CA ALA A 24 10.05 -2.61 -20.78
C ALA A 24 9.87 -2.32 -22.28
N ALA A 25 8.62 -2.24 -22.76
CA ALA A 25 8.32 -1.87 -24.15
C ALA A 25 8.75 -0.43 -24.44
N TRP A 26 8.51 0.50 -23.52
CA TRP A 26 8.96 1.89 -23.64
C TRP A 26 10.48 2.00 -23.70
N LYS A 27 11.20 1.36 -22.76
CA LYS A 27 12.67 1.32 -22.77
C LYS A 27 13.23 0.72 -24.06
N SER A 28 12.58 -0.30 -24.62
CA SER A 28 12.98 -0.90 -25.90
C SER A 28 12.84 0.07 -27.08
N ILE A 29 11.85 0.97 -27.05
CA ILE A 29 11.65 1.98 -28.10
C ILE A 29 12.69 3.10 -27.95
N GLU A 30 13.01 3.52 -26.72
CA GLU A 30 14.03 4.55 -26.48
C GLU A 30 15.44 4.08 -26.84
N ALA A 31 15.74 2.80 -26.60
CA ALA A 31 17.08 2.24 -26.78
C ALA A 31 17.43 1.91 -28.24
N THR A 32 16.50 2.04 -29.19
CA THR A 32 16.68 1.53 -30.56
C THR A 32 16.02 2.41 -31.61
N THR A 33 16.75 2.67 -32.69
CA THR A 33 16.28 3.43 -33.86
C THR A 33 15.84 2.53 -35.03
N ASP A 34 15.93 1.20 -34.87
CA ASP A 34 15.47 0.24 -35.87
C ASP A 34 13.93 0.24 -35.95
N PRO A 35 13.34 0.55 -37.12
CA PRO A 35 11.89 0.56 -37.29
C PRO A 35 11.22 -0.79 -37.04
N VAL A 36 11.91 -1.91 -37.23
CA VAL A 36 11.32 -3.25 -36.99
C VAL A 36 11.20 -3.50 -35.49
N ALA A 37 12.27 -3.27 -34.73
CA ALA A 37 12.26 -3.38 -33.26
C ALA A 37 11.21 -2.46 -32.61
N ILE A 38 11.05 -1.22 -33.10
CA ILE A 38 10.01 -0.30 -32.61
C ILE A 38 8.60 -0.87 -32.85
N ARG A 39 8.34 -1.48 -34.02
CA ARG A 39 7.05 -2.12 -34.31
C ARG A 39 6.79 -3.30 -33.38
N GLN A 40 7.78 -4.16 -33.18
CA GLN A 40 7.66 -5.31 -32.27
C GLN A 40 7.38 -4.88 -30.82
N ALA A 41 8.05 -3.82 -30.33
CA ALA A 41 7.79 -3.27 -29.01
C ALA A 41 6.35 -2.71 -28.88
N ARG A 42 5.84 -2.05 -29.92
CA ARG A 42 4.46 -1.57 -29.97
C ARG A 42 3.44 -2.73 -30.03
N ASP A 43 3.71 -3.76 -30.81
CA ASP A 43 2.85 -4.94 -30.90
C ASP A 43 2.78 -5.67 -29.54
N LYS A 44 3.92 -5.77 -28.83
CA LYS A 44 3.95 -6.27 -27.46
C LYS A 44 3.12 -5.42 -26.50
N ALA A 45 3.24 -4.09 -26.57
CA ALA A 45 2.42 -3.19 -25.75
C ALA A 45 0.91 -3.34 -26.06
N LYS A 46 0.54 -3.56 -27.32
CA LYS A 46 -0.85 -3.83 -27.71
C LYS A 46 -1.38 -5.13 -27.12
N ALA A 47 -0.60 -6.22 -27.20
CA ALA A 47 -0.96 -7.51 -26.60
C ALA A 47 -1.15 -7.42 -25.08
N VAL A 48 -0.30 -6.63 -24.39
CA VAL A 48 -0.46 -6.33 -22.95
C VAL A 48 -1.79 -5.62 -22.68
N GLY A 49 -2.18 -4.67 -23.53
CA GLY A 49 -3.48 -4.00 -23.43
C GLY A 49 -4.68 -4.94 -23.63
N GLU A 50 -4.60 -5.87 -24.58
CA GLU A 50 -5.64 -6.87 -24.84
C GLU A 50 -5.79 -7.86 -23.67
N LEU A 51 -4.66 -8.32 -23.10
CA LEU A 51 -4.64 -9.14 -21.89
C LEU A 51 -5.26 -8.41 -20.69
N ALA A 52 -4.94 -7.13 -20.51
CA ALA A 52 -5.51 -6.32 -19.45
C ALA A 52 -7.05 -6.17 -19.61
N ALA A 53 -7.54 -5.99 -20.84
CA ALA A 53 -8.97 -5.93 -21.12
C ALA A 53 -9.68 -7.25 -20.80
N MET A 54 -9.07 -8.40 -21.10
CA MET A 54 -9.62 -9.71 -20.74
C MET A 54 -9.61 -9.94 -19.22
N ALA A 55 -8.52 -9.56 -18.55
CA ALA A 55 -8.43 -9.67 -17.09
C ALA A 55 -9.49 -8.83 -16.36
N ARG A 56 -9.82 -7.65 -16.88
CA ARG A 56 -10.95 -6.84 -16.36
C ARG A 56 -12.28 -7.57 -16.49
N LYS A 57 -12.53 -8.29 -17.60
CA LYS A 57 -13.74 -9.11 -17.74
C LYS A 57 -13.79 -10.22 -16.68
N VAL A 58 -12.67 -10.92 -16.44
CA VAL A 58 -12.57 -11.95 -15.40
C VAL A 58 -12.79 -11.36 -14.00
N ALA A 59 -12.22 -10.19 -13.70
CA ALA A 59 -12.44 -9.51 -12.44
C ALA A 59 -13.90 -9.06 -12.25
N LEU A 60 -14.60 -8.71 -13.33
CA LEU A 60 -16.03 -8.39 -13.30
C LEU A 60 -16.94 -9.64 -13.23
N VAL A 61 -16.45 -10.81 -13.61
CA VAL A 61 -17.15 -12.10 -13.42
C VAL A 61 -17.19 -12.51 -11.95
N LEU A 62 -16.21 -12.07 -11.14
CA LEU A 62 -16.32 -12.20 -9.70
C LEU A 62 -17.52 -11.36 -9.23
N PRO A 63 -18.39 -11.92 -8.36
CA PRO A 63 -19.56 -11.20 -7.90
C PRO A 63 -19.12 -9.92 -7.19
N THR A 64 -19.23 -8.81 -7.91
CA THR A 64 -19.24 -7.48 -7.31
C THR A 64 -20.48 -7.46 -6.42
N PRO A 65 -20.37 -7.05 -5.14
CA PRO A 65 -21.53 -6.91 -4.29
C PRO A 65 -22.53 -5.97 -4.99
N ARG A 66 -23.62 -6.55 -5.49
CA ARG A 66 -24.66 -5.82 -6.22
C ARG A 66 -25.19 -4.71 -5.30
N GLY A 67 -25.02 -3.46 -5.72
CA GLY A 67 -25.76 -2.35 -5.10
C GLY A 67 -25.09 -0.98 -5.08
N LYS A 68 -23.80 -0.84 -5.40
CA LYS A 68 -23.14 0.47 -5.41
C LYS A 68 -22.33 0.68 -6.69
N PRO A 69 -22.46 1.84 -7.37
CA PRO A 69 -21.63 2.14 -8.52
C PRO A 69 -20.17 2.18 -8.07
N GLN A 70 -19.31 1.36 -8.68
CA GLN A 70 -17.86 1.28 -8.42
C GLN A 70 -17.19 2.65 -8.44
N ILE A 71 -17.70 3.59 -9.24
CA ILE A 71 -17.19 4.96 -9.33
C ILE A 71 -17.42 5.71 -8.01
N ALA A 72 -18.57 5.52 -7.35
CA ALA A 72 -18.85 6.18 -6.08
C ALA A 72 -18.01 5.60 -4.93
N GLU A 73 -17.78 4.28 -4.90
CA GLU A 73 -16.90 3.67 -3.89
C GLU A 73 -15.44 4.03 -4.12
N THR A 74 -14.99 4.04 -5.38
CA THR A 74 -13.61 4.41 -5.72
C THR A 74 -13.38 5.91 -5.49
N ALA A 75 -14.36 6.76 -5.81
CA ALA A 75 -14.32 8.18 -5.51
C ALA A 75 -14.37 8.45 -4.01
N ALA A 76 -15.21 7.74 -3.25
CA ALA A 76 -15.26 7.85 -1.79
C ALA A 76 -13.95 7.39 -1.15
N ALA A 77 -13.40 6.25 -1.58
CA ALA A 77 -12.10 5.77 -1.12
C ALA A 77 -10.98 6.76 -1.46
N GLY A 78 -10.99 7.33 -2.67
CA GLY A 78 -10.06 8.38 -3.08
C GLY A 78 -10.19 9.65 -2.24
N LEU A 79 -11.42 10.08 -1.93
CA LEU A 79 -11.69 11.25 -1.10
C LEU A 79 -11.24 11.00 0.35
N HIS A 80 -11.51 9.82 0.92
CA HIS A 80 -11.04 9.43 2.25
C HIS A 80 -9.51 9.36 2.33
N ALA A 81 -8.84 8.84 1.30
CA ALA A 81 -7.39 8.83 1.21
C ALA A 81 -6.80 10.25 1.14
N ALA A 82 -7.42 11.14 0.34
CA ALA A 82 -7.03 12.54 0.27
C ALA A 82 -7.24 13.27 1.62
N GLN A 83 -8.37 13.01 2.30
CA GLN A 83 -8.65 13.53 3.63
C GLN A 83 -7.62 13.03 4.66
N GLY A 84 -7.26 11.75 4.59
CA GLY A 84 -6.23 11.17 5.45
C GLY A 84 -4.87 11.83 5.27
N LEU A 85 -4.47 12.10 4.03
CA LEU A 85 -3.22 12.81 3.73
C LEU A 85 -3.25 14.26 4.22
N ALA A 86 -4.40 14.95 4.08
CA ALA A 86 -4.59 16.29 4.62
C ALA A 86 -4.46 16.31 6.14
N ASN A 87 -5.10 15.36 6.84
CA ASN A 87 -5.02 15.23 8.29
C ASN A 87 -3.58 14.93 8.75
N VAL A 88 -2.85 14.04 8.06
CA VAL A 88 -1.44 13.75 8.37
C VAL A 88 -0.57 14.98 8.14
N ARG A 89 -0.83 15.75 7.08
CA ARG A 89 -0.13 17.01 6.82
C ARG A 89 -0.42 18.04 7.91
N GLU A 90 -1.66 18.17 8.36
CA GLU A 90 -2.01 19.04 9.49
C GLU A 90 -1.34 18.61 10.78
N MET A 91 -1.33 17.31 11.09
CA MET A 91 -0.60 16.77 12.25
C MET A 91 0.89 17.06 12.17
N LEU A 92 1.50 16.94 10.99
CA LEU A 92 2.91 17.26 10.78
C LEU A 92 3.19 18.76 10.97
N MET A 93 2.32 19.64 10.46
CA MET A 93 2.45 21.08 10.63
C MET A 93 2.20 21.53 12.07
N ALA A 94 1.22 20.92 12.76
CA ALA A 94 0.96 21.14 14.18
C ALA A 94 2.11 20.64 15.05
N SER A 95 2.71 19.48 14.73
CA SER A 95 3.90 18.97 15.42
C SER A 95 5.11 19.88 15.22
N ARG A 96 5.25 20.49 14.04
CA ARG A 96 6.31 21.46 13.74
C ARG A 96 6.09 22.81 14.44
N ALA A 97 4.84 23.24 14.61
CA ALA A 97 4.49 24.41 15.40
C ALA A 97 4.71 24.18 16.91
N ALA A 98 4.44 22.98 17.41
CA ALA A 98 4.73 22.57 18.79
C ALA A 98 6.23 22.39 19.08
N ALA A 99 7.06 22.27 18.04
CA ALA A 99 8.52 22.20 18.14
C ALA A 99 9.22 23.58 18.11
N ALA A 100 8.48 24.69 18.19
CA ALA A 100 9.05 26.00 18.52
C ALA A 100 9.59 25.97 19.96
N PRO A 101 10.78 26.53 20.27
CA PRO A 101 11.41 26.31 21.55
C PRO A 101 10.67 27.12 22.62
N ALA A 102 9.92 26.42 23.47
CA ALA A 102 9.46 26.93 24.73
C ALA A 102 10.18 26.14 25.82
N ASP A 103 11.09 26.81 26.53
CA ASP A 103 11.75 26.32 27.74
C ASP A 103 10.71 25.83 28.76
N ALA A 104 10.51 24.51 28.87
CA ALA A 104 9.76 23.86 29.95
C ALA A 104 10.19 22.38 30.11
N PRO A 105 10.26 21.83 31.34
CA PRO A 105 11.00 20.61 31.64
C PRO A 105 10.27 19.34 31.16
N VAL A 106 11.00 18.48 30.44
CA VAL A 106 10.49 17.33 29.67
C VAL A 106 10.43 16.02 30.49
N ASP A 107 10.67 16.05 31.79
CA ASP A 107 10.97 14.82 32.56
C ASP A 107 9.75 14.05 33.13
N ALA A 108 8.56 14.65 33.16
CA ALA A 108 7.39 14.02 33.80
C ALA A 108 6.78 12.81 33.03
N PRO A 109 6.60 12.81 31.70
CA PRO A 109 5.87 11.74 31.01
C PRO A 109 6.72 10.48 30.77
N VAL A 110 8.06 10.59 30.79
CA VAL A 110 8.97 9.46 30.56
C VAL A 110 9.07 8.59 31.82
N ALA A 111 9.10 9.20 33.01
CA ALA A 111 9.15 8.48 34.28
C ALA A 111 7.93 7.57 34.50
N ALA A 112 6.73 8.03 34.11
CA ALA A 112 5.50 7.25 34.20
C ALA A 112 5.48 6.04 33.25
N GLN A 113 6.03 6.18 32.04
CA GLN A 113 6.10 5.09 31.06
C GLN A 113 7.10 4.00 31.48
N VAL A 114 8.23 4.40 32.05
CA VAL A 114 9.26 3.48 32.57
C VAL A 114 8.71 2.61 33.71
N GLU A 115 7.92 3.20 34.61
CA GLU A 115 7.30 2.48 35.72
C GLU A 115 6.24 1.46 35.25
N HIS A 116 5.46 1.81 34.22
CA HIS A 116 4.45 0.91 33.65
C HIS A 116 5.10 -0.28 32.91
N ALA A 117 6.20 -0.04 32.19
CA ALA A 117 6.98 -1.07 31.52
C ALA A 117 7.61 -2.08 32.50
N ARG A 118 8.12 -1.60 33.65
CA ARG A 118 8.69 -2.46 34.70
C ARG A 118 7.65 -3.42 35.29
N ARG A 119 6.46 -2.91 35.64
CA ARG A 119 5.36 -3.73 36.18
C ARG A 119 4.84 -4.77 35.19
N ALA A 120 4.85 -4.47 33.89
CA ALA A 120 4.50 -5.43 32.85
C ALA A 120 5.54 -6.56 32.74
N LEU A 121 6.82 -6.23 32.90
CA LEU A 121 7.91 -7.19 32.81
C LEU A 121 7.95 -8.16 34.00
N ASP A 122 7.62 -7.68 35.21
CA ASP A 122 7.53 -8.54 36.41
C ASP A 122 6.37 -9.54 36.34
N LYS A 123 5.24 -9.14 35.76
CA LYS A 123 4.10 -10.04 35.51
C LYS A 123 4.46 -11.17 34.53
N LEU A 124 5.30 -10.87 33.54
CA LEU A 124 5.80 -11.87 32.59
C LEU A 124 6.82 -12.83 33.22
N LYS A 125 7.60 -12.38 34.20
CA LYS A 125 8.61 -13.21 34.90
C LYS A 125 8.04 -14.03 36.05
N GLY A 126 6.94 -13.60 36.68
CA GLY A 126 6.34 -14.25 37.85
C GLY A 126 5.50 -15.52 37.58
N GLY A 127 5.19 -15.84 36.32
CA GLY A 127 4.22 -16.88 35.96
C GLY A 127 4.68 -18.35 36.04
N ARG A 128 5.87 -18.67 36.55
CA ARG A 128 6.41 -20.04 36.51
C ARG A 128 7.13 -20.51 37.79
N ARG A 129 6.58 -20.22 38.98
CA ARG A 129 6.97 -20.88 40.24
C ARG A 129 5.76 -21.34 41.05
N GLY A 130 4.93 -22.16 40.40
CA GLY A 130 3.83 -22.89 41.02
C GLY A 130 3.63 -24.24 40.35
N ARG A 131 4.63 -25.12 40.47
CA ARG A 131 4.50 -26.59 40.35
C ARG A 131 5.87 -27.24 40.50
N LEU A 132 6.11 -27.80 41.68
CA LEU A 132 6.66 -29.13 41.98
C LEU A 132 6.80 -29.20 43.50
#